data_AF-A0A8J8SVK9-F1
#
_entry.id   AF-A0A8J8SVK9-F1
#
_cell.length_a   1.000
_cell.length_b   1.000
_cell.length_c   1.000
_cell.angle_alpha   90.00
_cell.angle_beta   90.00
_cell.angle_gamma   90.00
#
_symmetry.space_group_name_H-M   'P 1'
#
loop_
_entity.id
_entity.type
_entity.pdbx_description
1 polymer ?
#
loop_
_entity_poly.entity_id
_entity_poly.type
_entity_poly.pdbx_seq_one_letter_code
_entity_poly.pdbx_strand_id
1 'polypeptide(L)'
;MESLKTTLKPIKPDEPEAPLLEEDLTKAYNYGDILTQQTVQLQDTDEEGFRAFSLEARLLEQLVNGKALPEGTQEDREAKFYQVVTESKYRRNLTFALYRCLKTALNKKNANWIQFLTEKLSLDISQDKFIDLLHHFVTQVATKERNAYRAGQPYPDLELDLQITQQVLNCGVREALLTRQDESYGNTLLHLACSLHSIAFVHFLLQTKESDRQAKNTIGKTPEEIIDNEIAAYEGFVPSEDVNRVLSRLKEIKSLFI
;
A
#
# COMPACT_ATOMS: atom_id res chain seq x y z
N MET A 1 20.23 55.75 41.37
CA MET A 1 20.24 55.66 39.90
C MET A 1 21.32 54.66 39.51
N GLU A 2 20.99 53.38 39.60
CA GLU A 2 21.92 52.28 39.26
C GLU A 2 21.83 51.96 37.76
N SER A 3 23.00 51.93 37.13
CA SER A 3 23.20 51.66 35.70
C SER A 3 23.21 50.14 35.46
N LEU A 4 22.21 49.65 34.73
CA LEU A 4 22.18 48.29 34.19
C LEU A 4 23.17 48.18 33.02
N LYS A 5 24.27 47.45 33.22
CA LYS A 5 25.20 47.04 32.16
C LYS A 5 24.77 45.68 31.61
N THR A 6 24.13 45.68 30.46
CA THR A 6 23.77 44.47 29.72
C THR A 6 25.00 43.94 28.98
N THR A 7 25.50 42.76 29.36
CA THR A 7 26.62 42.08 28.70
C THR A 7 26.07 41.17 27.61
N LEU A 8 26.22 41.56 26.35
CA LEU A 8 25.91 40.70 25.20
C LEU A 8 26.98 39.62 25.07
N LYS A 9 26.56 38.35 25.06
CA LYS A 9 27.45 37.22 24.75
C LYS A 9 27.71 37.18 23.23
N PRO A 10 28.94 36.88 22.80
CA PRO A 10 29.27 36.78 21.38
C PRO A 10 28.57 35.59 20.73
N ILE A 11 27.96 35.85 19.57
CA ILE A 11 27.40 34.84 18.66
C ILE A 11 28.58 34.08 18.06
N LYS A 12 28.63 32.76 18.26
CA LYS A 12 29.61 31.89 17.60
C LYS A 12 29.22 31.74 16.13
N PRO A 13 30.17 31.78 15.18
CA PRO A 13 29.90 31.48 13.79
C PRO A 13 29.44 30.03 13.65
N ASP A 14 28.41 29.81 12.82
CA ASP A 14 27.85 28.49 12.54
C ASP A 14 28.94 27.54 12.07
N GLU A 15 29.07 26.40 12.76
CA GLU A 15 29.93 25.31 12.33
C GLU A 15 29.36 24.75 11.02
N PRO A 16 30.20 24.51 9.99
CA PRO A 16 29.75 23.92 8.75
C PRO A 16 29.19 22.52 9.03
N GLU A 17 27.94 22.27 8.62
CA GLU A 17 27.33 20.95 8.67
C GLU A 17 28.26 19.91 8.05
N ALA A 18 28.55 18.85 8.82
CA ALA A 18 29.40 17.77 8.36
C ALA A 18 28.82 17.17 7.07
N PRO A 19 29.67 16.86 6.06
CA PRO A 19 29.19 16.25 4.83
C PRO A 19 28.48 14.94 5.18
N LEU A 20 27.23 14.82 4.74
CA LEU A 20 26.46 13.59 4.78
C LEU A 20 27.32 12.50 4.12
N LEU A 21 27.91 11.64 4.95
CA LEU A 21 28.69 10.48 4.53
C LEU A 21 27.88 9.74 3.46
N GLU A 22 28.54 9.32 2.38
CA GLU A 22 28.00 8.48 1.31
C GLU A 22 27.35 7.23 1.92
N GLU A 23 26.09 7.36 2.31
CA GLU A 23 25.30 6.25 2.81
C GLU A 23 24.99 5.36 1.60
N ASP A 24 25.43 4.12 1.74
CA ASP A 24 25.22 3.00 0.85
C ASP A 24 23.90 3.12 0.06
N LEU A 25 24.01 3.36 -1.25
CA LEU A 25 22.88 3.54 -2.18
C LEU A 25 21.95 2.32 -2.22
N THR A 26 22.36 1.21 -1.60
CA THR A 26 21.63 -0.05 -1.42
C THR A 26 20.61 -0.03 -0.27
N LYS A 27 20.58 1.02 0.58
CA LYS A 27 19.59 1.10 1.66
C LYS A 27 18.17 1.24 1.08
N ALA A 28 17.29 0.31 1.49
CA ALA A 28 15.87 0.34 1.18
C ALA A 28 15.22 1.71 1.46
N TYR A 29 14.26 2.11 0.61
CA TYR A 29 13.51 3.35 0.78
C TYR A 29 12.57 3.26 1.99
N ASN A 30 13.02 3.73 3.16
CA ASN A 30 12.24 3.68 4.41
C ASN A 30 11.19 4.79 4.49
N TYR A 31 9.90 4.45 4.50
CA TYR A 31 8.76 5.31 4.82
C TYR A 31 8.55 5.40 6.34
N GLY A 32 8.15 6.57 6.84
CA GLY A 32 7.75 6.74 8.25
C GLY A 32 7.49 8.20 8.63
N ASP A 33 7.01 8.43 9.86
CA ASP A 33 6.68 9.76 10.39
C ASP A 33 7.84 10.76 10.28
N ILE A 34 9.07 10.25 10.39
CA ILE A 34 10.30 11.03 10.22
C ILE A 34 10.35 11.69 8.83
N LEU A 35 9.97 10.98 7.78
CA LEU A 35 9.99 11.53 6.41
C LEU A 35 8.86 12.55 6.18
N THR A 36 7.70 12.31 6.77
CA THR A 36 6.61 13.30 6.76
C THR A 36 7.06 14.59 7.44
N GLN A 37 7.71 14.49 8.61
CA GLN A 37 8.27 15.64 9.31
C GLN A 37 9.38 16.34 8.51
N GLN A 38 10.27 15.59 7.86
CA GLN A 38 11.31 16.16 6.98
C GLN A 38 10.72 16.91 5.79
N THR A 39 9.57 16.46 5.27
CA THR A 39 8.90 17.12 4.14
C THR A 39 8.19 18.40 4.57
N VAL A 40 7.59 18.39 5.76
CA VAL A 40 7.03 19.60 6.38
C VAL A 40 8.14 20.60 6.70
N GLN A 41 9.26 20.14 7.27
CA GLN A 41 10.42 20.98 7.53
C GLN A 41 10.96 21.61 6.24
N LEU A 42 11.10 20.82 5.16
CA LEU A 42 11.53 21.34 3.86
C LEU A 42 10.60 22.46 3.37
N GLN A 43 9.28 22.29 3.53
CA GLN A 43 8.29 23.31 3.18
C GLN A 43 8.49 24.62 3.97
N ASP A 44 8.83 24.52 5.25
CA ASP A 44 8.98 25.69 6.13
C ASP A 44 10.35 26.38 5.99
N THR A 45 11.41 25.62 5.69
CA THR A 45 12.79 26.13 5.70
C THR A 45 13.34 26.46 4.32
N ASP A 46 12.85 25.81 3.26
CA ASP A 46 13.37 25.94 1.90
C ASP A 46 12.24 25.86 0.85
N GLU A 47 11.62 27.01 0.57
CA GLU A 47 10.51 27.10 -0.37
C GLU A 47 10.89 26.66 -1.80
N GLU A 48 12.09 27.01 -2.26
CA GLU A 48 12.55 26.65 -3.60
C GLU A 48 12.79 25.14 -3.69
N GLY A 49 13.41 24.55 -2.66
CA GLY A 49 13.62 23.12 -2.58
C GLY A 49 12.31 22.33 -2.50
N PHE A 50 11.34 22.82 -1.72
CA PHE A 50 10.00 22.22 -1.66
C PHE A 50 9.27 22.27 -3.01
N ARG A 51 9.39 23.39 -3.75
CA ARG A 51 8.85 23.51 -5.11
C ARG A 51 9.51 22.51 -6.06
N ALA A 52 10.83 22.38 -6.02
CA ALA A 52 11.57 21.43 -6.84
C ALA A 52 11.16 19.97 -6.55
N PHE A 53 11.14 19.58 -5.27
CA PHE A 53 10.62 18.28 -4.81
C PHE A 53 9.20 18.03 -5.34
N SER A 54 8.31 19.01 -5.23
CA SER A 54 6.90 18.88 -5.65
C SER A 54 6.78 18.65 -7.15
N LEU A 55 7.63 19.28 -7.96
CA LEU A 55 7.69 19.07 -9.41
C LEU A 55 8.20 17.66 -9.75
N GLU A 56 9.23 17.17 -9.08
CA GLU A 56 9.75 15.82 -9.25
C GLU A 56 8.70 14.77 -8.86
N ALA A 57 8.08 14.91 -7.69
CA ALA A 57 6.99 14.03 -7.24
C ALA A 57 5.85 13.96 -8.26
N ARG A 58 5.42 15.12 -8.79
CA ARG A 58 4.38 15.19 -9.82
C ARG A 58 4.81 14.52 -11.13
N LEU A 59 6.08 14.67 -11.54
CA LEU A 59 6.61 14.02 -12.73
C LEU A 59 6.58 12.50 -12.60
N LEU A 60 7.00 11.94 -11.45
CA LEU A 60 6.95 10.50 -11.19
C LEU A 60 5.52 9.96 -11.35
N GLU A 61 4.54 10.64 -10.76
CA GLU A 61 3.13 10.25 -10.92
C GLU A 61 2.67 10.34 -12.38
N GLN A 62 3.10 11.36 -13.13
CA GLN A 62 2.75 11.50 -14.54
C GLN A 62 3.35 10.40 -15.40
N LEU A 63 4.57 9.93 -15.11
CA LEU A 63 5.21 8.82 -15.81
C LEU A 63 4.42 7.52 -15.62
N VAL A 64 4.06 7.18 -14.38
CA VAL A 64 3.22 6.00 -14.07
C VAL A 64 1.84 6.10 -14.68
N ASN A 65 1.28 7.32 -14.73
CA ASN A 65 -0.01 7.54 -15.37
C ASN A 65 0.01 7.55 -16.90
N GLY A 66 1.19 7.51 -17.52
CA GLY A 66 1.36 7.65 -18.97
C GLY A 66 1.02 9.05 -19.50
N LYS A 67 1.04 10.07 -18.64
CA LYS A 67 0.80 11.48 -19.01
C LYS A 67 2.09 12.22 -19.35
N ALA A 68 3.22 11.78 -18.81
CA ALA A 68 4.54 12.28 -19.18
C ALA A 68 5.17 11.35 -20.23
N LEU A 69 5.91 11.94 -21.17
CA LEU A 69 6.50 11.26 -22.32
C LEU A 69 5.46 10.43 -23.11
N PRO A 70 4.42 11.08 -23.67
CA PRO A 70 3.33 10.37 -24.34
C PRO A 70 3.78 9.57 -25.57
N GLU A 71 4.87 10.00 -26.22
CA GLU A 71 5.46 9.32 -27.38
C GLU A 71 6.57 8.31 -27.00
N GLY A 72 6.93 8.24 -25.71
CA GLY A 72 7.99 7.35 -25.22
C GLY A 72 7.51 5.92 -24.98
N THR A 73 8.44 4.97 -25.07
CA THR A 73 8.20 3.56 -24.71
C THR A 73 7.95 3.40 -23.20
N GLN A 74 7.58 2.19 -22.76
CA GLN A 74 7.51 1.90 -21.32
C GLN A 74 8.91 1.99 -20.70
N GLU A 75 9.92 1.51 -21.41
CA GLU A 75 11.33 1.51 -21.02
C GLU A 75 11.86 2.94 -20.86
N ASP A 76 11.52 3.86 -21.78
CA ASP A 76 11.92 5.27 -21.67
C ASP A 76 11.34 5.92 -20.40
N ARG A 77 10.08 5.60 -20.08
CA ARG A 77 9.40 6.11 -18.89
C ARG A 77 9.99 5.52 -17.62
N GLU A 78 10.30 4.23 -17.60
CA GLU A 78 10.99 3.55 -16.49
C GLU A 78 12.39 4.12 -16.28
N ALA A 79 13.17 4.31 -17.34
CA ALA A 79 14.50 4.90 -17.27
C ALA A 79 14.44 6.34 -16.73
N LYS A 80 13.49 7.15 -17.21
CA LYS A 80 13.31 8.51 -16.69
C LYS A 80 12.86 8.52 -15.23
N PHE A 81 11.99 7.60 -14.85
CA PHE A 81 11.54 7.45 -13.46
C PHE A 81 12.73 7.11 -12.56
N TYR A 82 13.53 6.11 -12.93
CA TYR A 82 14.72 5.70 -12.20
C TYR A 82 15.68 6.88 -12.02
N GLN A 83 15.98 7.59 -13.11
CA GLN A 83 16.84 8.77 -13.10
C GLN A 83 16.37 9.82 -12.08
N VAL A 84 15.08 10.19 -12.12
CA VAL A 84 14.51 11.19 -11.21
C VAL A 84 14.65 10.76 -9.75
N VAL A 85 14.39 9.49 -9.45
CA VAL A 85 14.50 8.99 -8.07
C VAL A 85 15.95 8.96 -7.59
N THR A 86 16.90 8.53 -8.43
CA THR A 86 18.30 8.38 -8.01
C THR A 86 19.09 9.68 -7.98
N GLU A 87 18.76 10.63 -8.87
CA GLU A 87 19.48 11.90 -8.99
C GLU A 87 18.84 13.04 -8.17
N SER A 88 17.64 12.85 -7.63
CA SER A 88 16.96 13.88 -6.82
C SER A 88 17.74 14.18 -5.54
N LYS A 89 17.94 15.48 -5.28
CA LYS A 89 18.46 15.98 -4.00
C LYS A 89 17.50 15.73 -2.84
N TYR A 90 16.21 15.56 -3.14
CA TYR A 90 15.12 15.34 -2.19
C TYR A 90 14.67 13.87 -2.18
N ARG A 91 15.55 12.93 -2.54
CA ARG A 91 15.24 11.49 -2.64
C ARG A 91 14.54 10.94 -1.40
N ARG A 92 14.91 11.37 -0.20
CA ARG A 92 14.27 10.96 1.06
C ARG A 92 12.81 11.44 1.17
N ASN A 93 12.49 12.60 0.60
CA ASN A 93 11.13 13.15 0.60
C ASN A 93 10.24 12.49 -0.46
N LEU A 94 10.81 11.84 -1.48
CA LEU A 94 10.07 11.20 -2.57
C LEU A 94 9.28 9.95 -2.14
N THR A 95 9.47 9.42 -0.93
CA THR A 95 8.83 8.17 -0.52
C THR A 95 7.29 8.23 -0.56
N PHE A 96 6.69 9.39 -0.31
CA PHE A 96 5.24 9.59 -0.51
C PHE A 96 4.82 9.60 -1.98
N ALA A 97 5.65 10.15 -2.86
CA ALA A 97 5.43 10.07 -4.30
C ALA A 97 5.51 8.62 -4.77
N LEU A 98 6.49 7.85 -4.28
CA LEU A 98 6.64 6.42 -4.59
C LEU A 98 5.44 5.60 -4.10
N TYR A 99 4.93 5.87 -2.90
CA TYR A 99 3.68 5.32 -2.40
C TYR A 99 2.49 5.59 -3.35
N ARG A 100 2.32 6.85 -3.77
CA ARG A 100 1.26 7.22 -4.73
C ARG A 100 1.43 6.55 -6.09
N CYS A 101 2.67 6.37 -6.54
CA CYS A 101 3.01 5.67 -7.77
C CYS A 101 2.61 4.19 -7.68
N LEU A 102 2.98 3.48 -6.61
CA LEU A 102 2.58 2.08 -6.43
C LEU A 102 1.07 1.93 -6.30
N LYS A 103 0.41 2.80 -5.51
CA LYS A 103 -1.05 2.83 -5.41
C LYS A 103 -1.71 3.02 -6.78
N THR A 104 -1.19 3.92 -7.60
CA THR A 104 -1.69 4.17 -8.95
C THR A 104 -1.49 2.95 -9.85
N ALA A 105 -0.32 2.30 -9.78
CA ALA A 105 -0.02 1.10 -10.54
C ALA A 105 -0.97 -0.06 -10.18
N LEU A 106 -1.23 -0.28 -8.88
CA LEU A 106 -2.19 -1.27 -8.38
C LEU A 106 -3.61 -0.98 -8.86
N ASN A 107 -4.10 0.25 -8.69
CA ASN A 107 -5.45 0.63 -9.10
C ASN A 107 -5.67 0.49 -10.62
N LYS A 108 -4.61 0.71 -11.42
CA LYS A 108 -4.63 0.54 -12.87
C LYS A 108 -4.27 -0.89 -13.32
N LYS A 109 -3.98 -1.80 -12.39
CA LYS A 109 -3.57 -3.19 -12.66
C LYS A 109 -2.37 -3.25 -13.62
N ASN A 110 -1.43 -2.31 -13.49
CA ASN A 110 -0.27 -2.21 -14.36
C ASN A 110 0.89 -3.04 -13.80
N ALA A 111 0.96 -4.30 -14.23
CA ALA A 111 1.97 -5.27 -13.81
C ALA A 111 3.41 -4.77 -14.04
N ASN A 112 3.68 -4.09 -15.15
CA ASN A 112 5.02 -3.58 -15.48
C ASN A 112 5.50 -2.55 -14.45
N TRP A 113 4.64 -1.60 -14.08
CA TRP A 113 4.99 -0.61 -13.05
C TRP A 113 5.11 -1.22 -11.66
N ILE A 114 4.27 -2.20 -11.31
CA ILE A 114 4.40 -2.91 -10.03
C ILE A 114 5.74 -3.64 -9.98
N GLN A 115 6.10 -4.36 -11.04
CA GLN A 115 7.38 -5.05 -11.17
C GLN A 115 8.55 -4.08 -11.10
N PHE A 116 8.50 -2.99 -11.87
CA PHE A 116 9.54 -1.98 -11.87
C PHE A 116 9.75 -1.39 -10.47
N LEU A 117 8.68 -0.99 -9.79
CA LEU A 117 8.78 -0.37 -8.47
C LEU A 117 9.32 -1.34 -7.42
N THR A 118 8.87 -2.59 -7.44
CA THR A 118 9.22 -3.57 -6.39
C THR A 118 10.54 -4.28 -6.64
N GLU A 119 10.84 -4.66 -7.89
CA GLU A 119 12.04 -5.42 -8.23
C GLU A 119 13.18 -4.50 -8.66
N LYS A 120 12.97 -3.67 -9.69
CA LYS A 120 14.06 -2.84 -10.27
C LYS A 120 14.44 -1.66 -9.37
N LEU A 121 13.46 -0.98 -8.79
CA LEU A 121 13.71 0.12 -7.86
C LEU A 121 13.95 -0.37 -6.42
N SER A 122 13.67 -1.66 -6.14
CA SER A 122 13.80 -2.25 -4.80
C SER A 122 13.02 -1.47 -3.74
N LEU A 123 11.80 -1.04 -4.08
CA LEU A 123 10.89 -0.40 -3.13
C LEU A 123 10.48 -1.40 -2.06
N ASP A 124 10.81 -1.09 -0.81
CA ASP A 124 10.43 -1.92 0.33
C ASP A 124 8.95 -1.73 0.67
N ILE A 125 8.13 -2.67 0.21
CA ILE A 125 6.69 -2.67 0.45
C ILE A 125 6.30 -3.33 1.77
N SER A 126 7.25 -3.76 2.60
CA SER A 126 6.96 -4.33 3.94
C SER A 126 6.64 -3.28 4.99
N GLN A 127 6.82 -1.99 4.69
CA GLN A 127 6.53 -0.93 5.64
C GLN A 127 5.04 -0.73 5.79
N ASP A 128 4.63 -0.35 7.00
CA ASP A 128 3.24 -0.21 7.44
C ASP A 128 2.34 0.47 6.39
N LYS A 129 2.79 1.60 5.84
CA LYS A 129 2.00 2.34 4.85
C LYS A 129 1.82 1.62 3.53
N PHE A 130 2.80 0.84 3.08
CA PHE A 130 2.68 0.05 1.85
C PHE A 130 1.80 -1.18 2.04
N ILE A 131 1.81 -1.80 3.22
CA ILE A 131 0.98 -2.97 3.50
C ILE A 131 -0.52 -2.63 3.40
N ASP A 132 -0.91 -1.43 3.85
CA ASP A 132 -2.29 -0.96 3.72
C ASP A 132 -2.75 -0.83 2.25
N LEU A 133 -1.82 -0.64 1.30
CA LEU A 133 -2.18 -0.62 -0.13
C LEU A 133 -2.71 -1.97 -0.59
N LEU A 134 -2.11 -3.07 -0.13
CA LEU A 134 -2.56 -4.40 -0.51
C LEU A 134 -3.91 -4.71 0.13
N HIS A 135 -4.10 -4.37 1.41
CA HIS A 135 -5.41 -4.47 2.08
C HIS A 135 -6.48 -3.66 1.34
N HIS A 136 -6.15 -2.42 0.94
CA HIS A 136 -7.06 -1.57 0.18
C HIS A 136 -7.38 -2.15 -1.20
N PHE A 137 -6.38 -2.65 -1.92
CA PHE A 137 -6.55 -3.27 -3.23
C PHE A 137 -7.47 -4.51 -3.14
N VAL A 138 -7.15 -5.46 -2.24
CA VAL A 138 -7.97 -6.66 -2.02
C VAL A 138 -9.40 -6.28 -1.60
N THR A 139 -9.56 -5.29 -0.73
CA THR A 139 -10.89 -4.80 -0.33
C THR A 139 -11.71 -4.32 -1.52
N GLN A 140 -11.11 -3.50 -2.40
CA GLN A 140 -11.79 -2.99 -3.58
C GLN A 140 -12.17 -4.12 -4.55
N VAL A 141 -11.24 -5.05 -4.82
CA VAL A 141 -11.46 -6.16 -5.74
C VAL A 141 -12.54 -7.10 -5.21
N ALA A 142 -12.40 -7.57 -3.96
CA ALA A 142 -13.37 -8.47 -3.34
C ALA A 142 -14.77 -7.82 -3.23
N THR A 143 -14.84 -6.50 -3.01
CA THR A 143 -16.11 -5.77 -3.06
C THR A 143 -16.73 -5.79 -4.45
N LYS A 144 -15.94 -5.57 -5.51
CA LYS A 144 -16.43 -5.64 -6.90
C LYS A 144 -16.89 -7.05 -7.26
N GLU A 145 -16.13 -8.07 -6.86
CA GLU A 145 -16.50 -9.48 -7.06
C GLU A 145 -17.81 -9.82 -6.35
N ARG A 146 -17.95 -9.45 -5.07
CA ARG A 146 -19.19 -9.63 -4.30
C ARG A 146 -20.39 -8.97 -4.97
N ASN A 147 -20.21 -7.75 -5.47
CA ASN A 147 -21.27 -7.00 -6.13
C ASN A 147 -21.66 -7.64 -7.47
N ALA A 148 -20.68 -8.11 -8.26
CA ALA A 148 -20.93 -8.85 -9.50
C ALA A 148 -21.71 -10.15 -9.21
N TYR A 149 -21.29 -10.91 -8.20
CA TYR A 149 -21.98 -12.12 -7.77
C TYR A 149 -23.42 -11.85 -7.31
N ARG A 150 -23.65 -10.80 -6.53
CA ARG A 150 -25.01 -10.37 -6.14
C ARG A 150 -25.87 -10.02 -7.35
N ALA A 151 -25.29 -9.40 -8.37
CA ALA A 151 -25.98 -9.15 -9.64
C ALA A 151 -26.14 -10.41 -10.54
N GLY A 152 -25.62 -11.57 -10.12
CA GLY A 152 -25.63 -12.79 -10.93
C GLY A 152 -24.71 -12.72 -12.15
N GLN A 153 -23.68 -11.86 -12.09
CA GLN A 153 -22.71 -11.64 -13.17
C GLN A 153 -21.32 -12.15 -12.77
N PRO A 154 -20.52 -12.64 -13.72
CA PRO A 154 -19.11 -12.90 -13.45
C PRO A 154 -18.36 -11.59 -13.23
N TYR A 155 -17.32 -11.60 -12.39
CA TYR A 155 -16.41 -10.48 -12.27
C TYR A 155 -15.30 -10.61 -13.33
N PRO A 156 -15.29 -9.77 -14.39
CA PRO A 156 -14.46 -10.02 -15.57
C PRO A 156 -12.95 -9.95 -15.31
N ASP A 157 -12.53 -9.13 -14.34
CA ASP A 157 -11.11 -8.91 -14.07
C ASP A 157 -10.55 -9.79 -12.94
N LEU A 158 -11.32 -10.74 -12.42
CA LEU A 158 -10.95 -11.50 -11.23
C LEU A 158 -9.57 -12.17 -11.38
N GLU A 159 -9.33 -12.81 -12.52
CA GLU A 159 -8.07 -13.48 -12.81
C GLU A 159 -6.88 -12.51 -12.81
N LEU A 160 -7.05 -11.35 -13.46
CA LEU A 160 -6.01 -10.31 -13.48
C LEU A 160 -5.74 -9.79 -12.05
N ASP A 161 -6.77 -9.59 -11.24
CA ASP A 161 -6.59 -9.10 -9.86
C ASP A 161 -5.89 -10.12 -8.96
N LEU A 162 -6.16 -11.42 -9.14
CA LEU A 162 -5.42 -12.48 -8.47
C LEU A 162 -3.96 -12.52 -8.93
N GLN A 163 -3.69 -12.35 -10.22
CA GLN A 163 -2.32 -12.26 -10.75
C GLN A 163 -1.55 -11.06 -10.19
N ILE A 164 -2.18 -9.88 -10.13
CA ILE A 164 -1.60 -8.68 -9.51
C ILE A 164 -1.31 -8.93 -8.03
N THR A 165 -2.24 -9.54 -7.30
CA THR A 165 -2.04 -9.90 -5.88
C THR A 165 -0.87 -10.85 -5.72
N GLN A 166 -0.82 -11.90 -6.54
CA GLN A 166 0.27 -12.89 -6.54
C GLN A 166 1.62 -12.26 -6.86
N GLN A 167 1.66 -11.32 -7.81
CA GLN A 167 2.87 -10.58 -8.16
C GLN A 167 3.39 -9.78 -6.96
N VAL A 168 2.52 -9.01 -6.30
CA VAL A 168 2.89 -8.22 -5.11
C VAL A 168 3.38 -9.12 -3.97
N LEU A 169 2.73 -10.26 -3.75
CA LEU A 169 3.15 -11.23 -2.74
C LEU A 169 4.50 -11.88 -3.06
N ASN A 170 4.97 -11.84 -4.32
CA ASN A 170 6.26 -12.40 -4.71
C ASN A 170 7.43 -11.41 -4.55
N CYS A 171 7.20 -10.16 -4.14
CA CYS A 171 8.22 -9.12 -3.98
C CYS A 171 9.14 -9.29 -2.75
N GLY A 172 9.39 -10.52 -2.29
CA GLY A 172 10.33 -10.82 -1.20
C GLY A 172 9.84 -10.57 0.23
N VAL A 173 8.64 -10.03 0.40
CA VAL A 173 8.05 -9.68 1.72
C VAL A 173 6.69 -10.37 1.96
N ARG A 174 6.53 -11.55 1.36
CA ARG A 174 5.29 -12.36 1.35
C ARG A 174 4.71 -12.57 2.74
N GLU A 175 5.52 -13.04 3.69
CA GLU A 175 5.09 -13.34 5.05
C GLU A 175 4.60 -12.09 5.78
N ALA A 176 5.34 -10.99 5.66
CA ALA A 176 4.93 -9.71 6.25
C ALA A 176 3.57 -9.25 5.68
N LEU A 177 3.38 -9.33 4.37
CA LEU A 177 2.12 -8.92 3.72
C LEU A 177 0.91 -9.78 4.12
N LEU A 178 1.11 -11.07 4.39
CA LEU A 178 0.02 -12.01 4.69
C LEU A 178 -0.36 -12.05 6.17
N THR A 179 0.60 -11.80 7.06
CA THR A 179 0.40 -11.85 8.51
C THR A 179 0.08 -10.49 9.12
N ARG A 180 0.42 -9.40 8.43
CA ARG A 180 0.13 -8.05 8.90
C ARG A 180 -1.37 -7.82 8.98
N GLN A 181 -1.73 -7.07 10.01
CA GLN A 181 -3.07 -6.60 10.28
C GLN A 181 -3.24 -5.14 9.86
N ASP A 182 -4.40 -4.80 9.32
CA ASP A 182 -4.77 -3.41 9.02
C ASP A 182 -4.83 -2.53 10.28
N GLU A 183 -4.61 -1.22 10.13
CA GLU A 183 -4.61 -0.29 11.25
C GLU A 183 -6.00 -0.11 11.89
N SER A 184 -7.08 -0.35 11.13
CA SER A 184 -8.45 0.01 11.54
C SER A 184 -9.14 -1.04 12.41
N TYR A 185 -9.01 -2.31 12.05
CA TYR A 185 -9.75 -3.42 12.67
C TYR A 185 -8.85 -4.59 13.04
N GLY A 186 -7.54 -4.49 12.78
CA GLY A 186 -6.62 -5.60 12.96
C GLY A 186 -6.87 -6.75 11.99
N ASN A 187 -7.51 -6.50 10.84
CA ASN A 187 -7.82 -7.56 9.90
C ASN A 187 -6.59 -7.91 9.06
N THR A 188 -6.30 -9.20 8.92
CA THR A 188 -5.40 -9.69 7.86
C THR A 188 -6.11 -9.73 6.51
N LEU A 189 -5.37 -9.95 5.41
CA LEU A 189 -5.99 -10.16 4.08
C LEU A 189 -7.04 -11.27 4.07
N LEU A 190 -6.85 -12.34 4.85
CA LEU A 190 -7.81 -13.44 4.92
C LEU A 190 -9.11 -13.03 5.63
N HIS A 191 -9.03 -12.18 6.67
CA HIS A 191 -10.23 -11.59 7.30
C HIS A 191 -11.02 -10.75 6.29
N LEU A 192 -10.33 -9.91 5.51
CA LEU A 192 -10.97 -9.07 4.48
C LEU A 192 -11.65 -9.90 3.39
N ALA A 193 -10.98 -10.96 2.91
CA ALA A 193 -11.56 -11.85 1.91
C ALA A 193 -12.84 -12.55 2.43
N CYS A 194 -12.83 -12.97 3.70
CA CYS A 194 -13.97 -13.58 4.37
C CYS A 194 -15.14 -12.59 4.54
N SER A 195 -14.90 -11.40 5.09
CA SER A 195 -15.94 -10.37 5.32
C SER A 195 -16.54 -9.82 4.01
N LEU A 196 -15.80 -9.90 2.91
CA LEU A 196 -16.26 -9.51 1.59
C LEU A 196 -16.80 -10.66 0.76
N HIS A 197 -16.91 -11.85 1.34
CA HIS A 197 -17.47 -13.04 0.71
C HIS A 197 -16.77 -13.39 -0.61
N SER A 198 -15.45 -13.19 -0.69
CA SER A 198 -14.68 -13.50 -1.90
C SER A 198 -14.19 -14.94 -1.85
N ILE A 199 -14.88 -15.87 -2.53
CA ILE A 199 -14.44 -17.27 -2.60
C ILE A 199 -13.05 -17.35 -3.22
N ALA A 200 -12.81 -16.59 -4.29
CA ALA A 200 -11.57 -16.62 -5.03
C ALA A 200 -10.37 -16.18 -4.17
N PHE A 201 -10.48 -15.06 -3.45
CA PHE A 201 -9.40 -14.61 -2.56
C PHE A 201 -9.27 -15.51 -1.33
N VAL A 202 -10.36 -16.03 -0.76
CA VAL A 202 -10.26 -16.97 0.36
C VAL A 202 -9.53 -18.24 -0.08
N HIS A 203 -9.91 -18.84 -1.20
CA HIS A 203 -9.24 -20.00 -1.75
C HIS A 203 -7.75 -19.71 -2.04
N PHE A 204 -7.46 -18.61 -2.73
CA PHE A 204 -6.09 -18.17 -3.02
C PHE A 204 -5.21 -18.00 -1.76
N LEU A 205 -5.74 -17.33 -0.74
CA LEU A 205 -5.02 -17.08 0.51
C LEU A 205 -4.86 -18.35 1.34
N LEU A 206 -5.87 -19.22 1.41
CA LEU A 206 -5.78 -20.50 2.13
C LEU A 206 -4.80 -21.49 1.50
N GLN A 207 -4.57 -21.40 0.19
CA GLN A 207 -3.53 -22.15 -0.53
C GLN A 207 -2.13 -21.60 -0.27
N THR A 208 -2.01 -20.41 0.32
CA THR A 208 -0.73 -19.82 0.67
C THR A 208 -0.31 -20.24 2.07
N LYS A 209 0.86 -20.89 2.18
CA LYS A 209 1.37 -21.48 3.43
C LYS A 209 1.53 -20.46 4.56
N GLU A 210 1.88 -19.23 4.23
CA GLU A 210 2.13 -18.16 5.21
C GLU A 210 0.84 -17.46 5.68
N SER A 211 -0.32 -17.79 5.12
CA SER A 211 -1.59 -17.19 5.56
C SER A 211 -2.04 -17.82 6.88
N ASP A 212 -2.07 -17.02 7.95
CA ASP A 212 -2.50 -17.48 9.27
C ASP A 212 -4.04 -17.53 9.37
N ARG A 213 -4.57 -18.76 9.45
CA ARG A 213 -5.99 -19.06 9.60
C ARG A 213 -6.52 -18.81 11.01
N GLN A 214 -5.63 -18.69 11.99
CA GLN A 214 -5.94 -18.54 13.41
C GLN A 214 -5.65 -17.12 13.94
N ALA A 215 -5.12 -16.23 13.09
CA ALA A 215 -4.90 -14.84 13.42
C ALA A 215 -6.20 -14.21 13.94
N LYS A 216 -6.14 -13.48 15.05
CA LYS A 216 -7.29 -12.78 15.62
C LYS A 216 -7.18 -11.29 15.37
N ASN A 217 -8.24 -10.69 14.83
CA ASN A 217 -8.33 -9.25 14.66
C ASN A 217 -8.58 -8.49 15.99
N THR A 218 -8.79 -7.17 15.96
CA THR A 218 -8.93 -6.36 17.20
C THR A 218 -10.17 -6.69 18.02
N ILE A 219 -11.20 -7.31 17.41
CA ILE A 219 -12.39 -7.79 18.11
C ILE A 219 -12.25 -9.25 18.59
N GLY A 220 -11.05 -9.83 18.45
CA GLY A 220 -10.72 -11.18 18.92
C GLY A 220 -11.26 -12.31 18.05
N LYS A 221 -11.61 -12.02 16.78
CA LYS A 221 -12.20 -12.98 15.84
C LYS A 221 -11.17 -13.49 14.84
N THR A 222 -11.23 -14.78 14.52
CA THR A 222 -10.49 -15.39 13.39
C THR A 222 -11.21 -15.16 12.05
N PRO A 223 -10.57 -15.38 10.89
CA PRO A 223 -11.24 -15.27 9.60
C PRO A 223 -12.45 -16.21 9.45
N GLU A 224 -12.36 -17.43 9.98
CA GLU A 224 -13.48 -18.38 9.98
C GLU A 224 -14.64 -17.88 10.85
N GLU A 225 -14.34 -17.36 12.04
CA GLU A 225 -15.36 -16.80 12.94
C GLU A 225 -16.06 -15.55 12.35
N ILE A 226 -15.42 -14.82 11.43
CA ILE A 226 -16.08 -13.76 10.67
C ILE A 226 -17.19 -14.35 9.79
N ILE A 227 -16.93 -15.47 9.11
CA ILE A 227 -17.93 -16.14 8.26
C ILE A 227 -19.10 -16.63 9.13
N ASP A 228 -18.82 -17.20 10.30
CA ASP A 228 -19.86 -17.66 11.22
C ASP A 228 -20.78 -16.54 11.69
N ASN A 229 -20.20 -15.39 12.05
CA ASN A 229 -20.99 -14.23 12.46
C ASN A 229 -21.86 -13.71 11.28
N GLU A 230 -21.32 -13.68 10.05
CA GLU A 230 -22.06 -13.27 8.86
C GLU A 230 -23.21 -14.25 8.55
N ILE A 231 -22.97 -15.57 8.62
CA ILE A 231 -24.04 -16.58 8.44
C ILE A 231 -25.15 -16.36 9.47
N ALA A 232 -24.80 -16.24 10.75
CA ALA A 232 -25.77 -16.03 11.82
C ALA A 232 -26.57 -14.73 11.64
N ALA A 233 -25.91 -13.65 11.19
CA ALA A 233 -26.57 -12.39 10.86
C ALA A 233 -27.55 -12.57 9.68
N TYR A 234 -27.15 -13.30 8.64
CA TYR A 234 -27.98 -13.51 7.46
C TYR A 234 -29.18 -14.43 7.69
N GLU A 235 -29.06 -15.42 8.57
CA GLU A 235 -30.16 -16.30 8.98
C GLU A 235 -31.27 -15.58 9.76
N GLY A 236 -30.97 -14.41 10.33
CA GLY A 236 -31.95 -13.55 10.99
C GLY A 236 -32.81 -12.71 10.04
N PHE A 237 -32.46 -12.60 8.76
CA PHE A 237 -33.26 -11.84 7.78
C PHE A 237 -34.46 -12.64 7.26
N VAL A 238 -35.46 -11.93 6.74
CA VAL A 238 -36.57 -12.54 6.01
C VAL A 238 -36.01 -13.25 4.77
N PRO A 239 -36.36 -14.54 4.54
CA PRO A 239 -35.87 -15.28 3.39
C PRO A 239 -36.20 -14.57 2.07
N SER A 240 -35.17 -14.37 1.25
CA SER A 240 -35.26 -13.83 -0.10
C SER A 240 -34.24 -14.53 -1.00
N GLU A 241 -34.38 -14.38 -2.32
CA GLU A 241 -33.41 -14.96 -3.25
C GLU A 241 -31.99 -14.44 -2.98
N ASP A 242 -31.84 -13.14 -2.72
CA ASP A 242 -30.56 -12.50 -2.41
C ASP A 242 -29.95 -13.04 -1.11
N VAL A 243 -30.76 -13.17 -0.05
CA VAL A 243 -30.32 -13.73 1.25
C VAL A 243 -29.87 -15.18 1.06
N ASN A 244 -30.65 -16.00 0.36
CA ASN A 244 -30.31 -17.39 0.09
C ASN A 244 -29.02 -17.53 -0.72
N ARG A 245 -28.82 -16.64 -1.71
CA ARG A 245 -27.61 -16.59 -2.52
C ARG A 245 -26.38 -16.25 -1.68
N VAL A 246 -26.48 -15.24 -0.82
CA VAL A 246 -25.39 -14.86 0.10
C VAL A 246 -25.09 -15.97 1.10
N LEU A 247 -26.11 -16.58 1.70
CA LEU A 247 -25.93 -17.72 2.63
C LEU A 247 -25.27 -18.92 1.96
N SER A 248 -25.67 -19.26 0.73
CA SER A 248 -25.04 -20.32 -0.06
C SER A 248 -23.56 -20.04 -0.25
N ARG A 249 -23.22 -18.82 -0.63
CA ARG A 249 -21.83 -18.39 -0.84
C ARG A 249 -21.01 -18.41 0.45
N LEU A 250 -21.55 -17.93 1.57
CA LEU A 250 -20.87 -17.98 2.87
C LEU A 250 -20.62 -19.42 3.32
N LYS A 251 -21.59 -20.32 3.13
CA LYS A 251 -21.43 -21.76 3.44
C LYS A 251 -20.37 -22.42 2.57
N GLU A 252 -20.29 -22.04 1.29
CA GLU A 252 -19.22 -22.48 0.39
C GLU A 252 -17.85 -22.01 0.88
N ILE A 253 -17.70 -20.73 1.23
CA ILE A 253 -16.45 -20.20 1.80
C ILE A 253 -16.08 -20.96 3.09
N LYS A 254 -17.04 -21.18 3.98
CA LYS A 254 -16.82 -21.93 5.23
C LYS A 254 -16.28 -23.34 4.95
N SER A 255 -16.77 -24.01 3.91
CA SER A 255 -16.30 -25.35 3.55
C SER A 255 -14.83 -25.41 3.15
N LEU A 256 -14.21 -24.26 2.78
CA LEU A 256 -12.78 -24.19 2.45
C LEU A 256 -11.87 -24.25 3.68
N PHE A 257 -12.40 -24.08 4.90
CA PHE A 257 -11.62 -24.12 6.14
C PHE A 257 -11.47 -25.55 6.72
N ILE A 258 -12.20 -26.52 6.18
CA ILE A 258 -12.20 -27.95 6.57
C ILE A 258 -11.09 -28.69 5.86
#